data_AF-A0A7R8ZWF9-F1
#
_entry.id   AF-A0A7R8ZWF9-F1
#
_cell.length_a   1.000
_cell.length_b   1.000
_cell.length_c   1.000
_cell.angle_alpha   90.00
_cell.angle_beta   90.00
_cell.angle_gamma   90.00
#
_symmetry.space_group_name_H-M   'P 1'
#
loop_
_entity.id
_entity.type
_entity.pdbx_description
1 polymer ?
#
loop_
_entity_poly.entity_id
_entity_poly.type
_entity_poly.pdbx_seq_one_letter_code
_entity_poly.pdbx_strand_id
1 'polypeptide(L)'
;MRGALQETVIEGIKTNVPRLNTVVDERWLEVAVHCAAEQVDFIADLLLARGAVSVTMDGEDPLFENKPGDTDLWAQTRVCGIFDNAAGAIEADLPVISEELSSLCGGFDVRRFADQNWEVTSRERSRPIAVTDGLWIVPSWCEPPEPDAINLRIDPGMAFGTGEHPTTLGCLQALSTLPLAG
;
A
#
# COMPACT_ATOMS: atom_id res chain seq x y z
N MET A 1 -23.56 45.69 33.10
CA MET A 1 -23.36 45.83 31.64
C MET A 1 -23.21 44.43 31.06
N ARG A 2 -24.24 43.96 30.36
CA ARG A 2 -24.32 42.65 29.71
C ARG A 2 -23.65 42.76 28.34
N GLY A 3 -22.66 41.91 28.06
CA GLY A 3 -22.10 41.69 26.72
C GLY A 3 -22.47 40.27 26.28
N ALA A 4 -23.27 40.18 25.22
CA ALA A 4 -23.80 38.95 24.67
C ALA A 4 -22.76 38.23 23.79
N LEU A 5 -22.63 36.91 23.94
CA LEU A 5 -22.09 36.03 22.91
C LEU A 5 -23.28 35.23 22.37
N GLN A 6 -23.57 35.40 21.08
CA GLN A 6 -24.59 34.64 20.37
C GLN A 6 -24.09 33.22 20.12
N GLU A 7 -24.72 32.25 20.78
CA GLU A 7 -24.69 30.83 20.40
C GLU A 7 -25.61 30.66 19.18
N THR A 8 -25.04 30.30 18.03
CA THR A 8 -25.83 29.75 16.93
C THR A 8 -25.92 28.24 17.12
N VAL A 9 -27.05 27.82 17.66
CA VAL A 9 -27.49 26.43 17.76
C VAL A 9 -27.81 25.93 16.35
N ILE A 10 -27.12 24.87 15.90
CA ILE A 10 -27.67 23.96 14.90
C ILE A 10 -27.87 22.62 15.60
N GLU A 11 -29.12 22.35 15.97
CA GLU A 11 -29.56 21.08 16.50
C GLU A 11 -29.55 20.00 15.41
N GLY A 12 -29.13 18.80 15.80
CA GLY A 12 -29.72 17.56 15.28
C GLY A 12 -28.86 16.78 14.30
N ILE A 13 -28.05 15.86 14.83
CA ILE A 13 -28.09 14.41 14.54
C ILE A 13 -27.47 13.71 15.75
N LYS A 14 -28.29 12.96 16.49
CA LYS A 14 -27.83 12.04 17.53
C LYS A 14 -27.41 10.74 16.84
N THR A 15 -26.11 10.50 16.71
CA THR A 15 -25.56 9.16 16.50
C THR A 15 -24.82 8.74 17.76
N ASN A 16 -25.48 7.91 18.55
CA ASN A 16 -24.88 7.22 19.68
C ASN A 16 -24.03 6.07 19.13
N VAL A 17 -22.76 6.35 18.86
CA VAL A 17 -21.71 5.34 18.59
C VAL A 17 -20.68 5.51 19.70
N PRO A 18 -20.26 4.45 20.40
CA PRO A 18 -19.26 4.59 21.46
C PRO A 18 -17.98 5.16 20.83
N ARG A 19 -17.52 6.31 21.34
CA ARG A 19 -16.22 6.88 20.98
C ARG A 19 -15.13 5.93 21.48
N LEU A 20 -14.71 5.00 20.64
CA LEU A 20 -13.33 4.52 20.70
C LEU A 20 -12.49 5.73 20.28
N ASN A 21 -11.90 6.40 21.28
CA ASN A 21 -10.80 7.33 21.06
C ASN A 21 -9.62 6.51 20.54
N THR A 22 -9.66 6.13 19.26
CA THR A 22 -8.46 5.74 18.55
C THR A 22 -7.84 7.05 18.12
N VAL A 23 -6.87 7.54 18.88
CA VAL A 23 -5.88 8.47 18.32
C VAL A 23 -5.26 7.67 17.18
N VAL A 24 -5.62 8.01 15.94
CA VAL A 24 -4.93 7.49 14.77
C VAL A 24 -3.55 8.13 14.85
N ASP A 25 -2.56 7.36 15.29
CA ASP A 25 -1.17 7.79 15.25
C ASP A 25 -0.76 7.83 13.78
N GLU A 26 -0.99 8.97 13.15
CA GLU A 26 -0.64 9.29 11.76
C GLU A 26 0.88 9.48 11.63
N ARG A 27 1.62 8.43 12.01
CA ARG A 27 3.06 8.39 12.07
C ARG A 27 3.69 8.62 10.71
N TRP A 28 3.05 8.20 9.63
CA TRP A 28 3.65 8.29 8.30
C TRP A 28 3.05 9.44 7.50
N LEU A 29 3.92 10.13 6.78
CA LEU A 29 3.55 11.18 5.86
C LEU A 29 4.10 10.85 4.48
N GLU A 30 3.25 10.98 3.46
CA GLU A 30 3.61 10.87 2.05
C GLU A 30 3.54 12.25 1.42
N VAL A 31 4.60 12.67 0.74
CA VAL A 31 4.63 13.83 -0.16
C VAL A 31 4.76 13.32 -1.59
N ALA A 32 3.77 13.62 -2.42
CA ALA A 32 3.72 13.16 -3.81
C ALA A 32 3.75 14.33 -4.79
N VAL A 33 4.56 14.22 -5.82
CA VAL A 33 4.78 15.26 -6.82
C VAL A 33 4.62 14.66 -8.21
N HIS A 34 3.82 15.29 -9.05
CA HIS A 34 3.77 14.97 -10.47
C HIS A 34 4.73 15.89 -11.23
N CYS A 35 5.69 15.30 -11.94
CA CYS A 35 6.72 16.03 -12.65
C CYS A 35 7.09 15.37 -13.98
N ALA A 36 7.83 16.10 -14.81
CA ALA A 36 8.43 15.55 -16.03
C ALA A 36 9.60 14.62 -15.68
N ALA A 37 9.92 13.68 -16.58
CA ALA A 37 11.01 12.71 -16.41
C ALA A 37 12.35 13.36 -16.04
N GLU A 38 12.66 14.52 -16.62
CA GLU A 38 13.91 15.25 -16.41
C GLU A 38 14.05 15.84 -15.01
N GLN A 39 12.95 15.94 -14.26
CA GLN A 39 12.91 16.51 -12.91
C GLN A 39 12.94 15.44 -11.81
N VAL A 40 12.76 14.16 -12.18
CA VAL A 40 12.57 13.05 -11.23
C VAL A 40 13.75 12.91 -10.27
N ASP A 41 14.98 12.81 -10.80
CA ASP A 41 16.17 12.63 -9.97
C ASP A 41 16.33 13.78 -8.97
N PHE A 42 16.12 15.02 -9.42
CA PHE A 42 16.24 16.19 -8.56
C PHE A 42 15.20 16.21 -7.44
N ILE A 43 13.94 15.88 -7.75
CA ILE A 43 12.86 15.82 -6.76
C ILE A 43 13.10 14.66 -5.79
N ALA A 44 13.55 13.50 -6.27
CA ALA A 44 13.88 12.36 -5.44
C ALA A 44 15.01 12.68 -4.44
N ASP A 45 16.10 13.27 -4.92
CA ASP A 45 17.21 13.70 -4.08
C ASP A 45 16.79 14.76 -3.07
N LEU A 46 15.94 15.72 -3.46
CA LEU A 46 15.39 16.72 -2.57
C LEU A 46 14.59 16.09 -1.42
N LEU A 47 13.68 15.16 -1.74
CA LEU A 47 12.85 14.48 -0.73
C LEU A 47 13.73 13.68 0.25
N LEU A 48 14.74 12.97 -0.25
CA LEU A 48 15.71 12.25 0.59
C LEU A 48 16.53 13.21 1.47
N ALA A 49 17.03 14.31 0.91
CA ALA A 49 17.77 15.33 1.64
C ALA A 49 16.93 15.99 2.75
N ARG A 50 15.60 16.02 2.58
CA ARG A 50 14.62 16.52 3.56
C ARG A 50 14.12 15.46 4.54
N GLY A 51 14.70 14.26 4.51
CA GLY A 51 14.43 13.21 5.51
C GLY A 51 13.40 12.16 5.09
N ALA A 52 13.08 12.04 3.80
CA ALA A 52 12.31 10.90 3.32
C ALA A 52 13.08 9.61 3.62
N VAL A 53 12.39 8.62 4.20
CA VAL A 53 12.95 7.28 4.45
C VAL A 53 12.95 6.41 3.19
N SER A 54 12.13 6.78 2.20
CA SER A 54 12.02 6.09 0.92
C SER A 54 11.47 7.05 -0.12
N VAL A 55 11.89 6.86 -1.37
CA VAL A 55 11.30 7.51 -2.53
C VAL A 55 10.90 6.43 -3.54
N THR A 56 9.67 6.53 -4.06
CA THR A 56 9.16 5.68 -5.13
C THR A 56 8.75 6.51 -6.34
N MET A 57 8.71 5.85 -7.50
CA MET A 57 8.34 6.45 -8.79
C MET A 57 7.28 5.57 -9.43
N ASP A 58 6.22 6.21 -9.95
CA ASP A 58 5.13 5.53 -10.65
C ASP A 58 4.63 6.41 -11.80
N GLY A 59 3.94 5.83 -12.77
CA GLY A 59 3.32 6.56 -13.88
C GLY A 59 2.12 5.83 -14.45
N GLU A 60 1.22 6.57 -15.09
CA GLU A 60 -0.07 6.03 -15.55
C GLU A 60 0.04 5.14 -16.79
N ASP A 61 0.99 5.44 -17.67
CA ASP A 61 1.17 4.71 -18.93
C ASP A 61 2.06 3.48 -18.74
N PRO A 62 1.83 2.36 -19.43
CA PRO A 62 2.76 1.23 -19.37
C PRO A 62 4.13 1.63 -19.92
N LEU A 63 5.16 1.58 -19.07
CA LEU A 63 6.56 1.55 -19.51
C LEU A 63 6.93 0.11 -19.82
N PHE A 64 7.28 -0.15 -21.07
CA PHE A 64 7.86 -1.43 -21.45
C PHE A 64 9.37 -1.34 -21.34
N GLU A 65 10.00 -2.37 -20.76
CA GLU A 65 11.45 -2.50 -20.78
C GLU A 65 11.94 -2.43 -22.23
N ASN A 66 12.76 -1.41 -22.51
CA ASN A 66 13.49 -1.31 -23.77
C ASN A 66 14.77 -2.17 -23.69
N LYS A 67 15.83 -1.79 -24.39
CA LYS A 67 17.04 -2.62 -24.43
C LYS A 67 17.65 -2.74 -23.02
N PRO A 68 18.36 -3.83 -22.71
CA PRO A 68 19.08 -3.94 -21.45
C PRO A 68 19.99 -2.72 -21.23
N GLY A 69 19.70 -1.94 -20.18
CA GLY A 69 20.41 -0.70 -19.85
C GLY A 69 19.64 0.60 -20.11
N ASP A 70 18.47 0.55 -20.77
CA ASP A 70 17.59 1.72 -20.88
C ASP A 70 16.95 2.04 -19.52
N THR A 71 16.92 3.32 -19.16
CA THR A 71 16.38 3.87 -17.91
C THR A 71 15.27 4.87 -18.21
N ASP A 72 14.43 4.53 -19.19
CA ASP A 72 13.33 5.40 -19.59
C ASP A 72 12.32 5.54 -18.45
N LEU A 73 11.97 6.78 -18.14
CA LEU A 73 10.93 7.14 -17.18
C LEU A 73 9.65 7.54 -17.90
N TRP A 74 8.56 7.57 -17.16
CA TRP A 74 7.28 8.05 -17.68
C TRP A 74 7.39 9.54 -17.99
N ALA A 75 6.83 9.97 -19.13
CA ALA A 75 6.80 11.38 -19.51
C ALA A 75 6.21 12.26 -18.40
N GLN A 76 5.20 11.73 -17.69
CA GLN A 76 4.68 12.28 -16.46
C GLN A 76 4.88 11.24 -15.35
N THR A 77 5.86 11.46 -14.48
CA THR A 77 6.19 10.58 -13.37
C THR A 77 5.64 11.16 -12.06
N ARG A 78 5.07 10.30 -11.23
CA ARG A 78 4.69 10.60 -9.85
C ARG A 78 5.81 10.16 -8.92
N VAL A 79 6.50 11.11 -8.30
CA VAL A 79 7.57 10.86 -7.33
C VAL A 79 7.01 11.00 -5.91
N CYS A 80 7.23 9.99 -5.06
CA CYS A 80 6.63 9.92 -3.73
C CYS A 80 7.67 9.70 -2.65
N GLY A 81 7.81 10.66 -1.74
CA GLY A 81 8.62 10.54 -0.54
C GLY A 81 7.77 10.10 0.63
N ILE A 82 8.21 9.05 1.34
CA ILE A 82 7.64 8.64 2.63
C ILE A 82 8.52 9.17 3.75
N PHE A 83 7.90 9.76 4.76
CA PHE A 83 8.56 10.38 5.91
C PHE A 83 8.04 9.76 7.21
N ASP A 84 8.96 9.45 8.14
CA ASP A 84 8.60 9.06 9.51
C ASP A 84 8.35 10.32 10.33
N ASN A 85 7.07 10.63 10.56
CA ASN A 85 6.60 11.75 11.37
C ASN A 85 6.43 11.38 12.84
N ALA A 86 7.23 10.45 13.36
CA ALA A 86 7.26 10.13 14.78
C ALA A 86 7.41 11.42 15.63
N ALA A 87 6.48 11.61 16.57
CA ALA A 87 6.39 12.79 17.42
C ALA A 87 6.24 14.15 16.68
N GLY A 88 5.81 14.15 15.42
CA GLY A 88 5.58 15.38 14.63
C GLY A 88 6.85 16.02 14.08
N ALA A 89 7.96 15.29 14.02
CA ALA A 89 9.26 15.83 13.62
C ALA A 89 9.26 16.44 12.21
N ILE A 90 8.49 15.87 11.28
CA ILE A 90 8.47 16.28 9.87
C ILE A 90 7.46 17.41 9.62
N GLU A 91 6.42 17.54 10.45
CA GLU A 91 5.43 18.62 10.33
C GLU A 91 6.07 20.02 10.37
N ALA A 92 7.17 20.18 11.12
CA ALA A 92 7.91 21.44 11.19
C ALA A 92 8.63 21.79 9.88
N ASP A 93 9.03 20.78 9.10
CA ASP A 93 9.78 20.93 7.86
C ASP A 93 8.88 21.01 6.62
N LEU A 94 7.61 20.61 6.73
CA LEU A 94 6.64 20.67 5.63
C LEU A 94 6.54 22.04 4.94
N PRO A 95 6.54 23.20 5.64
CA PRO A 95 6.51 24.49 4.98
C PRO A 95 7.73 24.72 4.07
N VAL A 96 8.91 24.27 4.49
CA VAL A 96 10.15 24.39 3.70
C VAL A 96 10.10 23.47 2.49
N ILE A 97 9.71 22.21 2.70
CA ILE A 97 9.52 21.23 1.61
C ILE A 97 8.49 21.77 0.59
N SER A 98 7.39 22.35 1.07
CA SER A 98 6.34 22.96 0.24
C SER A 98 6.86 24.11 -0.61
N GLU A 99 7.66 25.00 -0.03
CA GLU A 99 8.22 26.15 -0.74
C GLU A 99 9.20 25.69 -1.84
N GLU A 100 10.08 24.75 -1.52
CA GLU A 100 11.04 24.20 -2.49
C GLU A 100 10.32 23.47 -3.63
N LEU A 101 9.35 22.61 -3.31
CA LEU A 101 8.58 21.89 -4.32
C LEU A 101 7.77 22.84 -5.20
N SER A 102 7.14 23.86 -4.63
CA SER A 102 6.36 24.84 -5.41
C SER A 102 7.21 25.64 -6.40
N SER A 103 8.52 25.76 -6.13
CA SER A 103 9.45 26.40 -7.07
C SER A 103 9.86 25.50 -8.25
N LEU A 104 9.64 24.19 -8.13
CA LEU A 104 10.09 23.16 -9.07
C LEU A 104 8.94 22.54 -9.88
N CYS A 105 7.74 22.45 -9.29
CA CYS A 105 6.58 21.79 -9.86
C CYS A 105 5.29 22.59 -9.64
N GLY A 106 4.24 22.30 -10.41
CA GLY A 106 2.96 23.02 -10.36
C GLY A 106 2.07 22.69 -9.16
N GLY A 107 2.46 21.74 -8.32
CA GLY A 107 1.71 21.29 -7.15
C GLY A 107 2.19 19.94 -6.62
N PHE A 108 1.87 19.67 -5.35
CA PHE A 108 2.18 18.41 -4.67
C PHE A 108 1.05 18.06 -3.70
N ASP A 109 0.91 16.78 -3.40
CA ASP A 109 -0.07 16.25 -2.46
C ASP A 109 0.62 15.77 -1.19
N VAL A 110 -0.03 15.99 -0.04
CA VAL A 110 0.42 15.47 1.25
C VAL A 110 -0.64 14.57 1.84
N ARG A 111 -0.27 13.33 2.15
CA ARG A 111 -1.17 12.34 2.74
C ARG A 111 -0.57 11.78 4.02
N ARG A 112 -1.38 11.74 5.07
CA ARG A 112 -1.03 11.12 6.35
C ARG A 112 -1.64 9.73 6.44
N PHE A 113 -0.91 8.80 7.04
CA PHE A 113 -1.42 7.45 7.26
C PHE A 113 -0.80 6.83 8.51
N ALA A 114 -1.56 5.92 9.12
CA ALA A 114 -1.13 5.21 10.31
C ALA A 114 -0.07 4.17 9.99
N ASP A 115 0.74 3.83 10.99
CA ASP A 115 1.62 2.67 10.91
C ASP A 115 0.79 1.39 10.79
N GLN A 116 1.07 0.61 9.75
CA GLN A 116 0.31 -0.59 9.43
C GLN A 116 1.22 -1.81 9.49
N ASN A 117 0.78 -2.83 10.25
CA ASN A 117 1.42 -4.14 10.18
C ASN A 117 0.99 -4.86 8.90
N TRP A 118 1.82 -4.72 7.87
CA TRP A 118 1.58 -5.29 6.54
C TRP A 118 1.57 -6.82 6.55
N GLU A 119 2.35 -7.48 7.41
CA GLU A 119 2.35 -8.94 7.53
C GLU A 119 1.00 -9.45 8.01
N VAL A 120 0.45 -8.85 9.07
CA VAL A 120 -0.87 -9.20 9.61
C VAL A 120 -1.97 -8.91 8.59
N THR A 121 -1.93 -7.73 7.98
CA THR A 121 -2.93 -7.33 6.97
C THR A 121 -2.90 -8.26 5.76
N SER A 122 -1.72 -8.69 5.32
CA SER A 122 -1.56 -9.62 4.19
C SER A 122 -2.09 -11.00 4.57
N ARG A 123 -1.74 -11.49 5.77
CA ARG A 123 -2.23 -12.75 6.32
C ARG A 123 -3.75 -12.83 6.38
N GLU A 124 -4.41 -11.77 6.84
CA GLU A 124 -5.88 -11.69 6.94
C GLU A 124 -6.58 -11.70 5.57
N ARG A 125 -5.89 -11.28 4.51
CA ARG A 125 -6.43 -11.30 3.15
C ARG A 125 -6.28 -12.65 2.47
N SER A 126 -5.28 -13.45 2.86
CA SER A 126 -5.04 -14.79 2.33
C SER A 126 -6.14 -15.76 2.72
N ARG A 127 -6.69 -16.46 1.73
CA ARG A 127 -7.81 -17.41 1.90
C ARG A 127 -7.46 -18.77 1.31
N PRO A 128 -8.09 -19.86 1.78
CA PRO A 128 -7.98 -21.15 1.11
C PRO A 128 -8.40 -21.06 -0.36
N ILE A 129 -7.66 -21.75 -1.23
CA ILE A 129 -7.86 -21.76 -2.68
C ILE A 129 -8.27 -23.17 -3.09
N ALA A 130 -9.44 -23.30 -3.71
CA ALA A 130 -9.87 -24.55 -4.32
C ALA A 130 -9.07 -24.78 -5.62
N VAL A 131 -8.43 -25.94 -5.75
CA VAL A 131 -7.69 -26.32 -6.95
C VAL A 131 -8.61 -27.15 -7.87
N THR A 132 -9.17 -28.22 -7.32
CA THR A 132 -10.19 -29.11 -7.92
C THR A 132 -11.12 -29.62 -6.82
N ASP A 133 -12.18 -30.33 -7.19
CA ASP A 133 -12.99 -31.08 -6.22
C ASP A 133 -12.08 -32.02 -5.40
N GLY A 134 -12.08 -31.85 -4.08
CA GLY A 134 -11.25 -32.63 -3.16
C GLY A 134 -9.76 -32.24 -3.07
N LEU A 135 -9.32 -31.10 -3.64
CA LEU A 135 -7.95 -30.58 -3.49
C LEU A 135 -7.95 -29.07 -3.22
N TRP A 136 -7.33 -28.69 -2.10
CA TRP A 136 -7.24 -27.31 -1.64
C TRP A 136 -5.80 -26.93 -1.32
N ILE A 137 -5.48 -25.64 -1.51
CA ILE A 137 -4.32 -24.99 -0.89
C ILE A 137 -4.83 -24.17 0.29
N VAL A 138 -4.28 -24.40 1.48
CA VAL A 138 -4.79 -23.83 2.72
C VAL A 138 -3.65 -23.21 3.52
N PRO A 139 -3.66 -21.89 3.75
CA PRO A 139 -2.70 -21.26 4.66
C PRO A 139 -2.77 -21.86 6.07
N SER A 140 -1.65 -21.86 6.80
CA SER A 140 -1.53 -22.47 8.12
C SER A 140 -2.43 -21.84 9.18
N TRP A 141 -2.81 -20.58 8.99
CA TRP A 141 -3.73 -19.83 9.85
C TRP A 141 -5.21 -19.96 9.46
N CYS A 142 -5.54 -20.76 8.44
CA CYS A 142 -6.91 -21.04 8.02
C CYS A 142 -7.31 -22.49 8.33
N GLU A 143 -8.58 -22.70 8.67
CA GLU A 143 -9.15 -24.04 8.69
C GLU A 143 -9.50 -24.50 7.26
N PRO A 144 -9.27 -25.79 6.92
CA PRO A 144 -9.71 -26.36 5.66
C PRO A 144 -11.23 -26.22 5.47
N PRO A 145 -11.71 -25.70 4.33
CA PRO A 145 -13.14 -25.70 4.02
C PRO A 145 -13.71 -27.13 3.94
N GLU A 146 -12.90 -28.06 3.46
CA GLU A 146 -13.21 -29.50 3.38
C GLU A 146 -12.11 -30.29 4.12
N PRO A 147 -12.32 -30.63 5.40
CA PRO A 147 -11.30 -31.34 6.20
C PRO A 147 -10.91 -32.71 5.66
N ASP A 148 -11.85 -33.41 5.01
CA ASP A 148 -11.65 -34.74 4.44
C ASP A 148 -11.02 -34.73 3.03
N ALA A 149 -10.84 -33.54 2.45
CA ALA A 149 -10.16 -33.35 1.17
C ALA A 149 -8.63 -33.37 1.32
N ILE A 150 -7.91 -33.41 0.19
CA ILE A 150 -6.46 -33.20 0.18
C ILE A 150 -6.19 -31.72 0.42
N ASN A 151 -5.57 -31.40 1.55
CA ASN A 151 -5.28 -30.04 1.97
C ASN A 151 -3.76 -29.75 1.94
N LEU A 152 -3.29 -29.10 0.89
CA LEU A 152 -1.90 -28.65 0.75
C LEU A 152 -1.69 -27.41 1.62
N ARG A 153 -0.89 -27.54 2.68
CA ARG A 153 -0.57 -26.42 3.56
C ARG A 153 0.55 -25.57 2.96
N ILE A 154 0.21 -24.38 2.47
CA ILE A 154 1.17 -23.45 1.88
C ILE A 154 0.86 -22.04 2.38
N ASP A 155 1.84 -21.42 3.03
CA ASP A 155 1.72 -20.06 3.54
C ASP A 155 2.16 -19.06 2.47
N PRO A 156 1.33 -18.07 2.12
CA PRO A 156 1.75 -16.98 1.25
C PRO A 156 2.89 -16.18 1.89
N GLY A 157 3.85 -15.79 1.05
CA GLY A 157 5.10 -15.16 1.49
C GLY A 157 6.17 -15.28 0.41
N MET A 158 7.39 -15.64 0.80
CA MET A 158 8.54 -15.69 -0.11
C MET A 158 8.62 -16.94 -0.99
N ALA A 159 7.78 -17.95 -0.76
CA ALA A 159 7.77 -19.15 -1.58
C ALA A 159 6.96 -18.91 -2.86
N PHE A 160 7.54 -19.24 -4.03
CA PHE A 160 6.77 -19.33 -5.26
C PHE A 160 5.86 -20.57 -5.20
N GLY A 161 4.71 -20.53 -5.88
CA GLY A 161 3.80 -21.67 -5.95
C GLY A 161 2.74 -21.74 -4.84
N THR A 162 2.32 -20.59 -4.30
CA THR A 162 1.27 -20.49 -3.26
C THR A 162 -0.15 -20.74 -3.77
N GLY A 163 -0.33 -20.89 -5.09
CA GLY A 163 -1.64 -21.12 -5.72
C GLY A 163 -2.37 -19.86 -6.14
N GLU A 164 -1.89 -18.66 -5.77
CA GLU A 164 -2.50 -17.40 -6.21
C GLU A 164 -2.24 -17.10 -7.69
N HIS A 165 -1.15 -17.64 -8.25
CA HIS A 165 -0.83 -17.48 -9.67
C HIS A 165 -1.47 -18.58 -10.54
N PRO A 166 -2.05 -18.25 -11.72
CA PRO A 166 -2.75 -19.21 -12.57
C PRO A 166 -1.91 -20.42 -13.00
N THR A 167 -0.60 -20.26 -13.12
CA THR A 167 0.30 -21.38 -13.51
C THR A 167 0.37 -22.45 -12.43
N THR A 168 0.40 -22.08 -11.15
CA THR A 168 0.40 -23.06 -10.04
C THR A 168 -0.91 -23.85 -10.03
N LEU A 169 -2.05 -23.15 -10.16
CA LEU A 169 -3.37 -23.79 -10.25
C LEU A 169 -3.44 -24.73 -11.45
N GLY A 170 -3.06 -24.27 -12.63
CA GLY A 170 -3.08 -25.08 -13.85
C GLY A 170 -2.22 -26.34 -13.74
N CYS A 171 -1.02 -26.23 -13.14
CA CYS A 171 -0.16 -27.39 -12.88
C CYS A 171 -0.80 -28.39 -11.91
N LEU A 172 -1.36 -27.93 -10.79
CA LEU A 172 -1.97 -28.82 -9.80
C LEU A 172 -3.26 -29.45 -10.32
N GLN A 173 -4.07 -28.71 -11.08
CA GLN A 173 -5.24 -29.23 -11.77
C GLN A 173 -4.84 -30.32 -12.77
N ALA A 174 -3.82 -30.09 -13.59
CA ALA A 174 -3.31 -31.11 -14.50
C ALA A 174 -2.84 -32.36 -13.74
N LEU A 175 -2.04 -32.19 -12.67
CA LEU A 175 -1.54 -33.29 -11.84
C LEU A 175 -2.66 -34.10 -11.21
N SER A 176 -3.76 -33.46 -10.77
CA SER A 176 -4.91 -34.15 -10.15
C SER A 176 -5.62 -35.15 -11.07
N THR A 177 -5.46 -35.00 -12.39
CA THR A 177 -6.10 -35.87 -13.39
C THR A 177 -5.20 -37.03 -13.85
N LEU A 178 -3.93 -37.03 -13.46
CA LEU A 178 -2.99 -38.07 -13.88
C LEU A 178 -3.25 -39.37 -13.12
N PRO A 179 -3.24 -40.53 -13.81
CA PRO A 179 -3.36 -41.82 -13.14
C PRO A 179 -2.13 -42.04 -12.25
N LEU A 180 -2.39 -42.47 -11.01
CA LEU A 180 -1.36 -42.96 -10.09
C LEU A 180 -0.93 -44.36 -10.52
N ALA A 181 -0.33 -44.48 -11.70
CA ALA A 181 0.32 -45.70 -12.14
C ALA A 181 1.77 -45.66 -11.63
N GLY A 182 2.01 -46.36 -10.53
CA GLY A 182 3.34 -46.74 -10.06
C GLY A 182 3.75 -48.09 -10.63
#